data_AF-A0A7K0KVQ0-F1
#
_entry.id   AF-A0A7K0KVQ0-F1
#
_cell.length_a   1.000
_cell.length_b   1.000
_cell.length_c   1.000
_cell.angle_alpha   90.00
_cell.angle_beta   90.00
_cell.angle_gamma   90.00
#
_symmetry.space_group_name_H-M   'P 1'
#
loop_
_entity.id
_entity.type
_entity.pdbx_description
1 polymer ?
#
loop_
_entity_poly.entity_id
_entity_poly.type
_entity_poly.pdbx_seq_one_letter_code
_entity_poly.pdbx_strand_id
1 'polypeptide(L)'
;LAIRYKDDYSKAGIPMLPVVATRGKVRIQMWLHTISMVVVSLLLIYHAKLPLWSFLITLVLGLIFIAQLFALKDGAANYDKVAVKIFQWSITYLSLFSLLLIAGQLAL
;
A
#
# COMPACT_ATOMS: atom_id res chain seq x y z
N LEU A 1 -0.71 8.29 -6.24
CA LEU A 1 -0.12 9.52 -6.82
C LEU A 1 -0.19 9.55 -8.34
N ALA A 2 0.44 8.59 -9.04
CA ALA A 2 0.49 8.55 -10.51
C ALA A 2 -0.90 8.54 -11.21
N ILE A 3 -1.93 8.01 -10.53
CA ILE A 3 -3.32 8.07 -10.99
C ILE A 3 -3.83 9.52 -11.08
N ARG A 4 -3.59 10.35 -10.05
CA ARG A 4 -4.09 11.73 -9.98
C ARG A 4 -3.39 12.66 -10.98
N TYR A 5 -2.09 12.46 -11.19
CA TYR A 5 -1.28 13.29 -12.08
C TYR A 5 -1.17 12.69 -13.49
N LYS A 6 -2.03 11.73 -13.84
CA LYS A 6 -1.99 11.04 -15.13
C LYS A 6 -1.98 12.02 -16.31
N ASP A 7 -2.84 13.03 -16.28
CA ASP A 7 -2.99 13.97 -17.41
C ASP A 7 -1.76 14.87 -17.56
N ASP A 8 -1.16 15.28 -16.46
CA ASP A 8 0.08 16.06 -16.46
C ASP A 8 1.25 15.23 -17.00
N TYR A 9 1.34 13.95 -16.62
CA TYR A 9 2.34 13.03 -17.18
C TYR A 9 2.13 12.77 -18.67
N SER A 10 0.87 12.65 -19.12
CA SER A 10 0.56 12.50 -20.54
C SER A 10 0.96 13.73 -21.34
N LYS A 11 0.71 14.95 -20.83
CA LYS A 11 1.11 16.21 -21.48
C LYS A 11 2.63 16.37 -21.55
N ALA A 12 3.34 15.90 -20.54
CA ALA A 12 4.80 15.90 -20.49
C ALA A 12 5.45 14.76 -21.30
N GLY A 13 4.67 13.88 -21.93
CA GLY A 13 5.17 12.73 -22.68
C GLY A 13 5.82 11.64 -21.81
N ILE A 14 5.52 11.60 -20.51
CA ILE A 14 6.09 10.62 -19.57
C ILE A 14 5.21 9.37 -19.51
N PRO A 15 5.68 8.21 -19.98
CA PRO A 15 4.87 6.99 -20.04
C PRO A 15 4.78 6.29 -18.67
N MET A 16 3.99 6.85 -17.76
CA MET A 16 3.69 6.17 -16.49
C MET A 16 2.63 5.08 -16.68
N LEU A 17 2.63 4.06 -15.81
CA LEU A 17 1.67 2.96 -15.82
C LEU A 17 0.20 3.42 -16.00
N PRO A 18 -0.30 4.47 -15.32
CA PRO A 18 -1.66 4.97 -15.52
C PRO A 18 -1.91 5.65 -16.89
N VAL A 19 -0.85 6.10 -17.57
CA VAL A 19 -0.90 6.73 -18.90
C VAL A 19 -1.03 5.66 -19.99
N VAL A 20 -0.25 4.58 -19.88
CA VAL A 20 -0.14 3.55 -20.93
C VAL A 20 -1.06 2.33 -20.73
N ALA A 21 -1.52 2.08 -19.50
CA ALA A 21 -2.36 0.92 -19.18
C ALA A 21 -3.80 1.32 -18.78
N THR A 22 -4.71 0.36 -18.90
CA THR A 22 -6.09 0.54 -18.44
C THR A 22 -6.15 0.61 -16.91
N ARG A 23 -7.15 1.32 -16.37
CA ARG A 23 -7.37 1.46 -14.92
C ARG A 23 -7.45 0.10 -14.21
N GLY A 24 -8.03 -0.91 -14.86
CA GLY A 24 -8.09 -2.28 -14.36
C GLY A 24 -6.72 -2.93 -14.17
N LYS A 25 -5.80 -2.80 -15.14
CA LYS A 25 -4.44 -3.34 -15.02
C LYS A 25 -3.67 -2.66 -13.89
N VAL A 26 -3.78 -1.33 -13.75
CA VAL A 26 -3.16 -0.58 -12.65
C VAL A 26 -3.71 -1.03 -11.31
N ARG A 27 -5.03 -1.24 -11.19
CA ARG A 27 -5.65 -1.79 -9.98
C ARG A 27 -5.06 -3.14 -9.63
N ILE A 28 -4.99 -4.08 -10.58
CA ILE A 28 -4.47 -5.43 -10.31
C ILE A 28 -3.02 -5.36 -9.81
N GLN A 29 -2.17 -4.52 -10.42
CA GLN A 29 -0.80 -4.34 -9.94
C GLN A 29 -0.75 -3.76 -8.53
N MET A 30 -1.61 -2.79 -8.20
CA MET A 30 -1.71 -2.27 -6.83
C MET A 30 -2.12 -3.36 -5.84
N TRP A 31 -3.08 -4.22 -6.22
CA TRP A 31 -3.53 -5.35 -5.41
C TRP A 31 -2.43 -6.37 -5.16
N LEU A 32 -1.76 -6.81 -6.22
CA LEU A 32 -0.64 -7.75 -6.13
C LEU A 32 0.47 -7.17 -5.25
N HIS A 33 0.85 -5.92 -5.48
CA HIS A 33 1.87 -5.25 -4.68
C HIS A 33 1.50 -5.18 -3.20
N THR A 34 0.28 -4.77 -2.86
CA THR A 34 -0.17 -4.67 -1.46
C THR A 34 -0.20 -6.02 -0.76
N ILE A 35 -0.72 -7.07 -1.43
CA ILE A 35 -0.74 -8.41 -0.85
C ILE A 35 0.68 -8.92 -0.64
N SER A 36 1.55 -8.81 -1.67
CA SER A 36 2.95 -9.21 -1.56
C SER A 36 3.66 -8.48 -0.42
N MET A 37 3.42 -7.18 -0.28
CA MET A 37 4.00 -6.38 0.79
C MET A 37 3.56 -6.87 2.17
N VAL A 38 2.27 -7.10 2.39
CA VAL A 38 1.76 -7.61 3.69
C VAL A 38 2.33 -9.00 4.02
N VAL A 39 2.39 -9.90 3.03
CA VAL A 39 2.96 -11.25 3.22
C VAL A 39 4.44 -11.16 3.60
N VAL A 40 5.22 -10.35 2.88
CA VAL A 40 6.65 -10.16 3.16
C VAL A 40 6.86 -9.52 4.54
N SER A 41 6.04 -8.54 4.93
CA SER A 41 6.10 -7.94 6.27
C SER A 41 5.85 -8.97 7.38
N LEU A 42 4.85 -9.85 7.23
CA LEU A 42 4.59 -10.92 8.21
C LEU A 42 5.74 -11.94 8.26
N LEU A 43 6.27 -12.33 7.09
CA LEU A 43 7.41 -13.24 7.00
C LEU A 43 8.66 -12.66 7.68
N LEU A 44 8.87 -11.34 7.56
CA LEU A 44 9.97 -10.64 8.23
C LEU A 44 9.84 -10.73 9.75
N ILE A 45 8.67 -10.40 10.31
CA ILE A 45 8.42 -10.52 11.77
C ILE A 45 8.68 -11.95 12.25
N TYR A 46 8.20 -12.95 11.50
CA TYR A 46 8.38 -14.35 11.82
C TYR A 46 9.86 -14.78 11.81
N HIS A 47 10.61 -14.44 10.76
CA HIS A 47 12.03 -14.80 10.65
C HIS A 47 12.92 -14.06 11.65
N ALA A 48 12.61 -12.80 11.94
CA ALA A 48 13.31 -12.01 12.94
C ALA A 48 13.00 -12.43 14.38
N LYS A 49 12.09 -13.39 14.59
CA LYS A 49 11.66 -13.90 15.91
C LYS A 49 11.18 -12.78 16.85
N LEU A 50 10.58 -11.74 16.29
CA LEU A 50 10.07 -10.62 17.05
C LEU A 50 8.86 -11.04 17.92
N PRO A 51 8.52 -10.28 18.97
CA PRO A 51 7.43 -10.61 19.88
C PRO A 51 6.10 -10.85 19.16
N LEU A 52 5.28 -11.75 19.71
CA LEU A 52 3.99 -12.13 19.14
C LEU A 52 3.04 -10.93 18.95
N TRP A 53 3.11 -9.92 19.82
CA TRP A 53 2.32 -8.69 19.67
C TRP A 53 2.67 -7.90 18.40
N SER A 54 3.95 -7.84 18.01
CA SER A 54 4.39 -7.22 16.75
C SER A 54 3.81 -7.93 15.52
N PHE A 55 3.65 -9.26 15.60
CA PHE A 55 2.98 -10.03 14.55
C PHE A 55 1.49 -9.68 14.45
N LEU A 56 0.76 -9.64 15.59
CA LEU A 56 -0.66 -9.28 15.58
C LEU A 56 -0.89 -7.86 15.04
N ILE A 57 -0.09 -6.88 15.45
CA ILE A 57 -0.26 -5.52 14.93
C ILE A 57 0.06 -5.46 13.44
N THR A 58 1.12 -6.12 12.98
CA THR A 58 1.47 -6.16 11.54
C THR A 58 0.33 -6.76 10.72
N LEU A 59 -0.31 -7.82 11.23
CA LEU A 59 -1.49 -8.43 10.61
C LEU A 59 -2.67 -7.44 10.53
N VAL A 60 -2.99 -6.76 11.63
CA VAL A 60 -4.06 -5.76 11.68
C VAL A 60 -3.77 -4.60 10.72
N LEU A 61 -2.53 -4.09 10.71
CA LEU A 61 -2.09 -3.01 9.83
C LEU A 61 -2.24 -3.41 8.36
N GLY A 62 -1.87 -4.66 8.02
CA GLY A 62 -2.01 -5.22 6.68
C GLY A 62 -3.47 -5.34 6.25
N LEU A 63 -4.34 -5.84 7.13
CA LEU A 63 -5.78 -5.95 6.87
C LEU A 63 -6.43 -4.58 6.66
N ILE A 64 -6.07 -3.57 7.46
CA ILE A 64 -6.54 -2.20 7.29
C ILE A 64 -6.13 -1.66 5.92
N PHE A 65 -4.89 -1.91 5.48
CA PHE A 65 -4.42 -1.41 4.20
C PHE A 65 -5.09 -2.11 3.01
N ILE A 66 -5.32 -3.42 3.10
CA ILE A 66 -6.10 -4.19 2.12
C ILE A 66 -7.57 -3.69 2.06
N ALA A 67 -8.20 -3.46 3.21
CA ALA A 67 -9.55 -2.92 3.29
C ALA A 67 -9.68 -1.55 2.60
N GLN A 68 -8.65 -0.73 2.67
CA GLN A 68 -8.63 0.55 1.97
C GLN A 68 -8.43 0.42 0.47
N LEU A 69 -7.70 -0.60 0.03
CA LEU A 69 -7.53 -0.88 -1.39
C LEU A 69 -8.85 -1.35 -2.04
N PHE A 70 -9.74 -1.99 -1.27
CA PHE A 70 -11.11 -2.29 -1.72
C PHE A 70 -11.96 -1.04 -1.99
N ALA A 71 -11.65 0.10 -1.38
CA ALA A 71 -12.32 1.37 -1.67
C ALA A 71 -11.99 1.91 -3.07
N LEU A 72 -10.93 1.39 -3.72
CA LEU A 72 -10.53 1.77 -5.09
C LEU A 72 -11.34 1.00 -6.16
N LYS A 73 -12.66 1.25 -6.20
CA LYS A 73 -13.56 0.69 -7.22
C LYS A 73 -13.57 1.54 -8.50
N ASP A 74 -13.68 0.88 -9.66
CA ASP A 74 -13.94 1.56 -10.93
C ASP A 74 -15.27 2.31 -10.87
N GLY A 75 -15.30 3.56 -11.31
CA GLY A 75 -16.52 4.38 -11.36
C GLY A 75 -16.84 5.15 -10.09
N ALA A 76 -16.01 5.08 -9.04
CA ALA A 76 -16.16 5.97 -7.90
C ALA A 76 -16.03 7.44 -8.37
N ALA A 77 -17.03 8.27 -8.10
CA ALA A 77 -17.03 9.71 -8.43
C ALA A 77 -15.80 10.46 -7.89
N ASN A 78 -15.09 9.86 -6.92
CA ASN A 78 -13.90 10.41 -6.26
C ASN A 78 -12.64 9.54 -6.46
N TYR A 79 -12.51 8.81 -7.59
CA TYR A 79 -11.39 7.88 -7.85
C TYR A 79 -10.00 8.47 -7.56
N ASP A 80 -9.73 9.70 -8.00
CA ASP A 80 -8.44 10.37 -7.78
C ASP A 80 -8.20 10.72 -6.31
N LYS A 81 -9.24 11.15 -5.58
CA LYS A 81 -9.16 11.43 -4.14
C LYS A 81 -8.89 10.15 -3.36
N VAL A 82 -9.54 9.05 -3.72
CA VAL A 82 -9.31 7.73 -3.11
C VAL A 82 -7.88 7.26 -3.40
N ALA A 83 -7.38 7.45 -4.62
CA ALA A 83 -6.00 7.09 -4.99
C ALA A 83 -4.95 7.90 -4.20
N VAL A 84 -5.21 9.19 -3.91
CA VAL A 84 -4.36 9.99 -3.03
C VAL A 84 -4.44 9.52 -1.59
N LYS A 85 -5.64 9.21 -1.09
CA LYS A 85 -5.83 8.69 0.27
C LYS A 85 -5.06 7.39 0.46
N ILE A 86 -5.18 6.43 -0.46
CA ILE A 86 -4.43 5.16 -0.41
C ILE A 86 -2.93 5.41 -0.40
N PHE A 87 -2.44 6.38 -1.16
CA PHE A 87 -1.02 6.75 -1.13
C PHE A 87 -0.59 7.30 0.23
N GLN A 88 -1.38 8.19 0.85
CA GLN A 88 -1.09 8.66 2.21
C GLN A 88 -1.07 7.49 3.21
N TRP A 89 -2.03 6.57 3.10
CA TRP A 89 -2.06 5.39 3.93
C TRP A 89 -0.89 4.44 3.72
N SER A 90 -0.34 4.34 2.51
CA SER A 90 0.89 3.58 2.29
C SER A 90 2.09 4.18 3.04
N ILE A 91 2.19 5.51 3.11
CA ILE A 91 3.24 6.20 3.86
C ILE A 91 3.03 5.96 5.35
N THR A 92 1.80 6.17 5.85
CA THR A 92 1.47 5.91 7.26
C THR A 92 1.73 4.45 7.64
N TYR A 93 1.36 3.50 6.79
CA TYR A 93 1.63 2.08 6.98
C TYR A 93 3.14 1.83 7.12
N LEU A 94 3.93 2.34 6.18
CA LEU A 94 5.38 2.11 6.17
C LEU A 94 6.06 2.74 7.40
N SER A 95 5.65 3.94 7.79
CA SER A 95 6.14 4.61 8.99
C SER A 95 5.79 3.83 10.26
N LEU A 96 4.53 3.41 10.42
CA LEU A 96 4.10 2.62 11.58
C LEU A 96 4.78 1.25 11.63
N PHE A 97 4.90 0.58 10.50
CA PHE A 97 5.61 -0.69 10.40
C PHE A 97 7.08 -0.53 10.79
N SER A 98 7.76 0.53 10.32
CA SER A 98 9.15 0.81 10.68
C SER A 98 9.33 1.03 12.18
N LEU A 99 8.44 1.81 12.81
CA LEU A 99 8.44 2.01 14.27
C LEU A 99 8.18 0.70 15.03
N LEU A 100 7.27 -0.13 14.53
CA LEU A 100 6.94 -1.42 15.11
C LEU A 100 8.12 -2.38 15.05
N LEU A 101 8.92 -2.37 13.97
CA LEU A 101 10.14 -3.17 13.89
C LEU A 101 11.15 -2.76 14.97
N ILE A 102 11.36 -1.45 15.15
CA ILE A 102 12.27 -0.93 16.18
C ILE A 102 11.76 -1.31 17.58
N ALA A 103 10.47 -1.08 17.86
CA ALA A 103 9.86 -1.40 19.15
C ALA A 103 9.90 -2.91 19.44
N GLY A 104 9.62 -3.74 18.43
CA GLY A 104 9.70 -5.19 18.54
C GLY A 104 11.11 -5.67 18.85
N GLN A 105 12.12 -5.08 18.19
CA GLN A 105 13.52 -5.41 18.42
C GLN A 105 14.01 -4.99 19.81
N LEU A 106 13.55 -3.85 20.32
CA LEU A 106 13.89 -3.37 21.67
C LEU A 106 13.21 -4.17 22.79
N ALA A 107 12.12 -4.88 22.48
CA ALA A 107 11.39 -5.72 23.42
C ALA A 107 11.88 -7.17 23.44
N LEU A 108 12.92 -7.49 22.66
CA LEU A 108 13.60 -8.80 22.61
C LEU A 108 14.70 -8.86 23.68
#